data_AF-A0A520GXT2-F1
#
_entry.id   AF-A0A520GXT2-F1
#
_cell.length_a   1.000
_cell.length_b   1.000
_cell.length_c   1.000
_cell.angle_alpha   90.00
_cell.angle_beta   90.00
_cell.angle_gamma   90.00
#
_symmetry.space_group_name_H-M   'P 1'
#
loop_
_entity.id
_entity.type
_entity.pdbx_description
1 polymer ?
#
loop_
_entity_poly.entity_id
_entity_poly.type
_entity_poly.pdbx_seq_one_letter_code
_entity_poly.pdbx_strand_id
1 'polypeptide(L)'
;TVANGATLGGTGTIAALTVASGGTVAPGTGVGTIVITGNFAQASGSIYAAETTAAGLSDRITVGGTATIASGAQLAVTRGTGTYGIGQRYTLLTATGGVSGTYTLVQTANGGTEFRLAQTGTGVFVDVARTAASLPSIAATRNQAAVAPALAALGVGNAAYAALTLIPSDDAVRAGLDTLSGEAHASLRTTMLKDAQGAEDAVRSRLLSPTTGSGIWAQALGHSGEDDGATGTASAERHGWGGVGGVDIALDDQARVGIAGGYTRTKVGIDARDSFGKVESTHALAYAGGMLGPVVLRTGAGYAWTKTDLTRGVVFPAYAARLTSNYDGDVLHGFAEIGLPHAMFGGTVEPFA
;
A
#
# COMPACT_ATOMS: atom_id res chain seq x y z
N THR A 1 13.90 -13.82 47.74
CA THR A 1 12.74 -12.99 47.35
C THR A 1 13.10 -11.54 47.38
N VAL A 2 12.62 -10.74 46.44
CA VAL A 2 12.73 -9.27 46.45
C VAL A 2 11.38 -8.72 46.88
N ALA A 3 11.34 -8.05 48.03
CA ALA A 3 10.11 -7.50 48.60
C ALA A 3 9.75 -6.14 47.98
N ASN A 4 8.58 -5.61 48.36
CA ASN A 4 8.15 -4.27 47.96
C ASN A 4 9.20 -3.21 48.35
N GLY A 5 9.58 -2.37 47.38
CA GLY A 5 10.58 -1.31 47.55
C GLY A 5 12.02 -1.82 47.58
N ALA A 6 12.25 -3.13 47.56
CA ALA A 6 13.58 -3.71 47.50
C ALA A 6 14.04 -3.89 46.05
N THR A 7 15.37 -3.80 45.85
CA THR A 7 16.02 -4.06 44.57
C THR A 7 17.08 -5.15 44.72
N LEU A 8 17.04 -6.15 43.86
CA LEU A 8 18.16 -7.06 43.63
C LEU A 8 18.99 -6.53 42.45
N GLY A 9 20.21 -6.08 42.75
CA GLY A 9 21.18 -5.56 41.79
C GLY A 9 22.37 -6.49 41.57
N GLY A 10 23.16 -6.21 40.53
CA GLY A 10 24.49 -6.81 40.33
C GLY A 10 24.52 -8.07 39.47
N THR A 11 25.67 -8.73 39.42
CA THR A 11 25.87 -9.98 38.67
C THR A 11 26.09 -11.15 39.63
N GLY A 12 25.73 -12.36 39.21
CA GLY A 12 25.95 -13.54 40.05
C GLY A 12 25.00 -14.69 39.74
N THR A 13 25.16 -15.77 40.51
CA THR A 13 24.31 -16.97 40.42
C THR A 13 23.49 -17.12 41.69
N ILE A 14 22.19 -17.33 41.56
CA ILE A 14 21.25 -17.57 42.67
C ILE A 14 20.41 -18.82 42.41
N ALA A 15 19.98 -19.49 43.48
CA ALA A 15 19.26 -20.76 43.36
C ALA A 15 17.85 -20.58 42.76
N ALA A 16 17.12 -19.56 43.22
CA ALA A 16 15.78 -19.22 42.72
C ALA A 16 15.51 -17.75 43.01
N LEU A 17 14.60 -17.13 42.24
CA LEU A 17 14.23 -15.73 42.44
C LEU A 17 12.73 -15.54 42.30
N THR A 18 12.14 -14.94 43.33
CA THR A 18 10.79 -14.37 43.28
C THR A 18 10.89 -12.87 43.50
N VAL A 19 10.39 -12.09 42.55
CA VAL A 19 10.24 -10.63 42.67
C VAL A 19 8.77 -10.36 43.00
N ALA A 20 8.52 -9.94 44.24
CA ALA A 20 7.17 -9.64 44.71
C ALA A 20 6.70 -8.28 44.16
N SER A 21 5.39 -7.99 44.26
CA SER A 21 4.81 -6.70 43.87
C SER A 21 5.59 -5.53 44.48
N GLY A 22 5.93 -4.53 43.67
CA GLY A 22 6.74 -3.37 44.07
C GLY A 22 8.24 -3.66 44.23
N GLY A 23 8.70 -4.91 44.05
CA GLY A 23 10.12 -5.26 44.02
C GLY A 23 10.74 -5.10 42.63
N THR A 24 12.06 -4.92 42.60
CA THR A 24 12.83 -4.72 41.36
C THR A 24 13.99 -5.71 41.24
N VAL A 25 14.18 -6.28 40.05
CA VAL A 25 15.43 -6.97 39.68
C VAL A 25 16.14 -6.16 38.60
N ALA A 26 17.44 -5.91 38.78
CA ALA A 26 18.28 -5.11 37.90
C ALA A 26 19.66 -5.77 37.76
N PRO A 27 19.88 -6.60 36.73
CA PRO A 27 21.20 -7.19 36.48
C PRO A 27 22.28 -6.11 36.35
N GLY A 28 23.45 -6.37 36.92
CA GLY A 28 24.64 -5.53 36.76
C GLY A 28 24.64 -4.18 37.50
N THR A 29 25.60 -3.34 37.11
CA THR A 29 25.78 -1.92 37.51
C THR A 29 26.05 -1.11 36.23
N GLY A 30 25.34 -1.44 35.16
CA GLY A 30 25.75 -1.46 33.75
C GLY A 30 25.39 -2.84 33.18
N VAL A 31 25.57 -3.06 31.86
CA VAL A 31 25.19 -4.34 31.23
C VAL A 31 25.83 -5.56 31.92
N GLY A 32 24.98 -6.42 32.49
CA GLY A 32 25.37 -7.59 33.27
C GLY A 32 24.38 -8.76 33.16
N THR A 33 24.72 -9.86 33.83
CA THR A 33 23.87 -11.06 33.83
C THR A 33 23.66 -11.59 35.23
N ILE A 34 22.40 -11.87 35.57
CA ILE A 34 22.02 -12.69 36.73
C ILE A 34 21.66 -14.09 36.21
N VAL A 35 22.28 -15.11 36.80
CA VAL A 35 21.99 -16.51 36.54
C VAL A 35 21.13 -17.05 37.68
N ILE A 36 20.01 -17.69 37.33
CA ILE A 36 19.10 -18.34 38.26
C ILE A 36 19.12 -19.82 37.93
N THR A 37 19.60 -20.68 38.82
CA THR A 37 19.72 -22.13 38.50
C THR A 37 18.37 -22.85 38.52
N GLY A 38 17.44 -22.40 39.36
CA GLY A 38 16.07 -22.88 39.46
C GLY A 38 15.07 -21.96 38.75
N ASN A 39 13.92 -21.72 39.39
CA ASN A 39 12.82 -20.97 38.79
C ASN A 39 12.92 -19.46 39.06
N PHE A 40 12.43 -18.68 38.10
CA PHE A 40 12.20 -17.25 38.19
C PHE A 40 10.70 -16.96 38.21
N ALA A 41 10.24 -16.16 39.17
CA ALA A 41 8.87 -15.70 39.24
C ALA A 41 8.83 -14.18 39.44
N GLN A 42 8.07 -13.49 38.59
CA GLN A 42 7.89 -12.04 38.67
C GLN A 42 6.41 -11.72 38.84
N ALA A 43 6.05 -11.12 39.96
CA ALA A 43 4.66 -10.81 40.32
C ALA A 43 4.13 -9.56 39.59
N SER A 44 2.81 -9.40 39.57
CA SER A 44 2.17 -8.16 39.09
C SER A 44 2.70 -6.94 39.85
N GLY A 45 2.92 -5.82 39.16
CA GLY A 45 3.45 -4.59 39.76
C GLY A 45 4.92 -4.65 40.16
N SER A 46 5.66 -5.71 39.80
CA SER A 46 7.11 -5.80 40.00
C SER A 46 7.88 -5.49 38.71
N ILE A 47 9.15 -5.09 38.85
CA ILE A 47 9.93 -4.50 37.75
C ILE A 47 11.18 -5.36 37.45
N TYR A 48 11.39 -5.65 36.18
CA TYR A 48 12.70 -6.03 35.66
C TYR A 48 13.26 -4.78 34.96
N ALA A 49 14.27 -4.16 35.58
CA ALA A 49 15.00 -3.05 34.99
C ALA A 49 16.20 -3.60 34.20
N ALA A 50 16.22 -3.35 32.90
CA ALA A 50 17.27 -3.80 31.99
C ALA A 50 17.90 -2.61 31.27
N GLU A 51 19.22 -2.56 31.24
CA GLU A 51 20.01 -1.60 30.48
C GLU A 51 20.44 -2.20 29.14
N THR A 52 20.48 -1.37 28.10
CA THR A 52 21.01 -1.73 26.78
C THR A 52 22.11 -0.75 26.35
N THR A 53 22.98 -1.17 25.44
CA THR A 53 23.95 -0.28 24.78
C THR A 53 23.75 -0.28 23.28
N ALA A 54 24.13 0.81 22.60
CA ALA A 54 24.11 0.89 21.14
C ALA A 54 24.98 -0.18 20.44
N ALA A 55 25.92 -0.78 21.17
CA ALA A 55 26.78 -1.87 20.68
C ALA A 55 26.07 -3.25 20.64
N GLY A 56 24.77 -3.32 20.94
CA GLY A 56 24.01 -4.58 20.91
C GLY A 56 24.12 -5.41 22.19
N LEU A 57 24.63 -4.83 23.28
CA LEU A 57 24.70 -5.51 24.59
C LEU A 57 23.47 -5.13 25.44
N SER A 58 22.99 -6.06 26.26
CA SER A 58 21.91 -5.82 27.22
C SER A 58 22.10 -6.59 28.51
N ASP A 59 21.48 -6.08 29.57
CA ASP A 59 21.22 -6.86 30.77
C ASP A 59 20.46 -8.14 30.44
N ARG A 60 20.76 -9.18 31.22
CA ARG A 60 20.16 -10.49 31.02
C ARG A 60 19.85 -11.22 32.32
N ILE A 61 18.70 -11.85 32.35
CA ILE A 61 18.34 -12.88 33.33
C ILE A 61 18.37 -14.24 32.63
N THR A 62 19.25 -15.13 33.06
CA THR A 62 19.33 -16.50 32.54
C THR A 62 18.79 -17.47 33.57
N VAL A 63 17.74 -18.21 33.23
CA VAL A 63 16.98 -19.09 34.13
C VAL A 63 17.18 -20.54 33.69
N GLY A 64 17.67 -21.39 34.61
CA GLY A 64 17.85 -22.83 34.39
C GLY A 64 16.55 -23.62 34.50
N GLY A 65 15.58 -23.12 35.27
CA GLY A 65 14.22 -23.63 35.33
C GLY A 65 13.23 -22.84 34.47
N THR A 66 12.02 -22.69 34.98
CA THR A 66 10.93 -21.93 34.34
C THR A 66 10.98 -20.45 34.72
N ALA A 67 10.56 -19.56 33.80
CA ALA A 67 10.27 -18.17 34.08
C ALA A 67 8.76 -17.92 34.04
N THR A 68 8.19 -17.48 35.16
CA THR A 68 6.77 -17.15 35.29
C THR A 68 6.60 -15.64 35.45
N ILE A 69 5.95 -15.00 34.47
CA ILE A 69 5.72 -13.56 34.42
C ILE A 69 4.22 -13.33 34.65
N ALA A 70 3.86 -12.81 35.81
CA ALA A 70 2.47 -12.50 36.10
C ALA A 70 1.97 -11.32 35.25
N SER A 71 0.68 -11.32 34.90
CA SER A 71 0.04 -10.19 34.23
C SER A 71 0.22 -8.91 35.05
N GLY A 72 0.68 -7.84 34.40
CA GLY A 72 1.02 -6.56 35.06
C GLY A 72 2.47 -6.46 35.56
N ALA A 73 3.31 -7.48 35.38
CA ALA A 73 4.75 -7.36 35.57
C ALA A 73 5.35 -6.44 34.48
N GLN A 74 6.30 -5.59 34.89
CA GLN A 74 6.91 -4.60 34.01
C GLN A 74 8.32 -4.99 33.60
N LEU A 75 8.63 -4.74 32.34
CA LEU A 75 9.98 -4.74 31.81
C LEU A 75 10.36 -3.30 31.47
N ALA A 76 11.17 -2.68 32.32
CA ALA A 76 11.67 -1.33 32.13
C ALA A 76 13.02 -1.37 31.41
N VAL A 77 13.06 -0.95 30.15
CA VAL A 77 14.28 -0.99 29.33
C VAL A 77 14.85 0.41 29.14
N THR A 78 16.07 0.61 29.61
CA THR A 78 16.80 1.87 29.52
C THR A 78 17.86 1.80 28.43
N ARG A 79 17.89 2.83 27.58
CA ARG A 79 18.90 3.00 26.54
C ARG A 79 20.12 3.70 27.10
N GLY A 80 21.29 3.08 26.94
CA GLY A 80 22.58 3.79 27.00
C GLY A 80 22.73 4.79 25.85
N THR A 81 23.84 5.54 25.86
CA THR A 81 24.15 6.54 24.83
C THR A 81 24.48 5.89 23.49
N GLY A 82 24.27 6.64 22.40
CA GLY A 82 24.58 6.23 21.02
C GLY A 82 23.36 5.90 20.17
N THR A 83 23.61 5.51 18.92
CA THR A 83 22.57 5.23 17.92
C THR A 83 22.24 3.74 17.91
N TYR A 84 20.96 3.42 18.08
CA TYR A 84 20.47 2.04 18.05
C TYR A 84 20.09 1.68 16.61
N GLY A 85 20.70 0.62 16.08
CA GLY A 85 20.36 0.11 14.75
C GLY A 85 18.95 -0.46 14.71
N ILE A 86 18.15 -0.07 13.72
CA ILE A 86 16.82 -0.67 13.46
C ILE A 86 17.00 -2.15 13.12
N GLY A 87 16.11 -3.00 13.62
CA GLY A 87 16.20 -4.46 13.51
C GLY A 87 17.16 -5.11 14.52
N GLN A 88 17.92 -4.33 15.30
CA GLN A 88 18.79 -4.88 16.35
C GLN A 88 17.93 -5.52 17.45
N ARG A 89 18.25 -6.78 17.76
CA ARG A 89 17.62 -7.55 18.85
C ARG A 89 18.51 -7.56 20.09
N TYR A 90 17.88 -7.39 21.25
CA TYR A 90 18.48 -7.56 22.57
C TYR A 90 17.81 -8.73 23.29
N THR A 91 18.59 -9.64 23.87
CA THR A 91 18.05 -10.78 24.63
C THR A 91 18.08 -10.47 26.11
N LEU A 92 16.91 -10.34 26.72
CA LEU A 92 16.76 -9.85 28.09
C LEU A 92 16.50 -10.97 29.09
N LEU A 93 15.79 -12.02 28.67
CA LEU A 93 15.55 -13.18 29.51
C LEU A 93 15.63 -14.45 28.69
N THR A 94 16.22 -15.50 29.24
CA THR A 94 16.07 -16.87 28.73
C THR A 94 15.75 -17.83 29.84
N ALA A 95 14.89 -18.80 29.57
CA ALA A 95 14.50 -19.85 30.52
C ALA A 95 14.52 -21.23 29.86
N THR A 96 15.36 -22.13 30.36
CA THR A 96 15.47 -23.50 29.83
C THR A 96 14.18 -24.29 30.00
N GLY A 97 13.48 -24.10 31.13
CA GLY A 97 12.16 -24.69 31.39
C GLY A 97 11.00 -23.97 30.69
N GLY A 98 11.28 -22.90 29.94
CA GLY A 98 10.30 -22.10 29.23
C GLY A 98 9.84 -20.83 29.97
N VAL A 99 9.25 -19.92 29.20
CA VAL A 99 8.70 -18.64 29.66
C VAL A 99 7.18 -18.69 29.57
N SER A 100 6.49 -18.33 30.66
CA SER A 100 5.03 -18.20 30.71
C SER A 100 4.63 -16.77 31.11
N GLY A 101 3.56 -16.26 30.48
CA GLY A 101 3.13 -14.87 30.61
C GLY A 101 3.92 -13.90 29.74
N THR A 102 3.58 -12.61 29.81
CA THR A 102 4.17 -11.54 29.01
C THR A 102 4.38 -10.28 29.85
N TYR A 103 5.36 -9.48 29.45
CA TYR A 103 5.65 -8.20 30.10
C TYR A 103 4.79 -7.06 29.56
N THR A 104 4.54 -6.08 30.43
CA THR A 104 4.26 -4.70 29.98
C THR A 104 5.60 -3.99 29.78
N LEU A 105 5.91 -3.60 28.55
CA LEU A 105 7.14 -2.89 28.21
C LEU A 105 7.03 -1.42 28.64
N VAL A 106 8.00 -0.95 29.42
CA VAL A 106 8.19 0.45 29.83
C VAL A 106 9.50 0.93 29.23
N GLN A 107 9.45 2.00 28.45
CA GLN A 107 10.63 2.54 27.76
C GLN A 107 10.44 4.02 27.45
N THR A 108 11.51 4.64 26.94
CA THR A 108 11.45 5.96 26.29
C THR A 108 11.96 5.84 24.85
N ALA A 109 11.12 6.20 23.88
CA ALA A 109 11.53 6.27 22.47
C ALA A 109 12.55 7.40 22.27
N ASN A 110 13.51 7.21 21.36
CA ASN A 110 14.57 8.18 21.10
C ASN A 110 15.01 8.11 19.63
N GLY A 111 15.26 9.28 19.01
CA GLY A 111 15.85 9.36 17.67
C GLY A 111 15.00 8.70 16.59
N GLY A 112 13.68 8.76 16.71
CA GLY A 112 12.76 8.09 15.80
C GLY A 112 12.65 6.58 15.97
N THR A 113 13.28 6.00 16.99
CA THR A 113 13.23 4.55 17.28
C THR A 113 12.59 4.23 18.63
N GLU A 114 12.02 3.04 18.73
CA GLU A 114 11.40 2.47 19.92
C GLU A 114 11.83 0.99 20.06
N PHE A 115 11.71 0.44 21.26
CA PHE A 115 11.79 -1.00 21.48
C PHE A 115 10.43 -1.65 21.29
N ARG A 116 10.42 -2.87 20.77
CA ARG A 116 9.23 -3.72 20.72
C ARG A 116 9.51 -5.05 21.35
N LEU A 117 8.61 -5.45 22.24
CA LEU A 117 8.70 -6.73 22.91
C LEU A 117 8.52 -7.86 21.89
N ALA A 118 9.46 -8.80 21.89
CA ALA A 118 9.35 -10.05 21.16
C ALA A 118 9.60 -11.21 22.12
N GLN A 119 8.94 -12.34 21.90
CA GLN A 119 9.01 -13.48 22.82
C GLN A 119 8.95 -14.80 22.06
N THR A 120 9.68 -15.80 22.56
CA THR A 120 9.60 -17.19 22.13
C THR A 120 9.20 -18.06 23.34
N GLY A 121 9.05 -19.37 23.16
CA GLY A 121 8.77 -20.28 24.27
C GLY A 121 9.85 -20.28 25.37
N THR A 122 11.06 -19.80 25.08
CA THR A 122 12.21 -19.87 26.00
C THR A 122 12.95 -18.54 26.18
N GLY A 123 12.50 -17.46 25.56
CA GLY A 123 13.20 -16.18 25.63
C GLY A 123 12.32 -14.95 25.47
N VAL A 124 12.75 -13.86 26.10
CA VAL A 124 12.17 -12.53 26.00
C VAL A 124 13.22 -11.59 25.41
N PHE A 125 12.81 -10.81 24.43
CA PHE A 125 13.65 -9.93 23.64
C PHE A 125 13.02 -8.57 23.49
N VAL A 126 13.84 -7.58 23.15
CA VAL A 126 13.35 -6.35 22.54
C VAL A 126 14.05 -6.10 21.21
N ASP A 127 13.27 -5.73 20.20
CA ASP A 127 13.75 -5.35 18.89
C ASP A 127 13.68 -3.83 18.74
N VAL A 128 14.70 -3.22 18.14
CA VAL A 128 14.68 -1.79 17.81
C VAL A 128 13.85 -1.61 16.54
N ALA A 129 12.72 -0.92 16.65
CA ALA A 129 11.85 -0.57 15.54
C ALA A 129 11.83 0.93 15.31
N ARG A 130 11.42 1.33 14.11
CA ARG A 130 11.03 2.71 13.81
C ARG A 130 9.74 3.06 14.54
N THR A 131 9.68 4.27 15.07
CA THR A 131 8.46 4.85 15.62
C THR A 131 7.48 5.19 14.49
N ALA A 132 6.18 5.16 14.79
CA ALA A 132 5.13 5.66 13.89
C ALA A 132 5.43 7.07 13.36
N ALA A 133 5.85 7.99 14.23
CA ALA A 133 6.13 9.38 13.89
C ALA A 133 7.34 9.55 12.95
N SER A 134 8.27 8.60 12.92
CA SER A 134 9.47 8.64 12.06
C SER A 134 9.22 8.14 10.63
N LEU A 135 8.13 7.41 10.37
CA LEU A 135 7.88 6.85 9.04
C LEU A 135 7.70 7.91 7.95
N PRO A 136 6.93 9.00 8.17
CA PRO A 136 6.74 10.02 7.12
C PRO A 136 8.03 10.72 6.71
N SER A 137 9.02 10.86 7.59
CA SER A 137 10.30 11.51 7.24
C SER A 137 11.20 10.68 6.32
N ILE A 138 10.87 9.40 6.11
CA ILE A 138 11.61 8.50 5.20
C ILE A 138 11.13 8.67 3.75
N ALA A 139 9.91 9.17 3.56
CA ALA A 139 9.30 9.29 2.25
C ALA A 139 10.05 10.28 1.35
N ALA A 140 10.29 9.89 0.10
CA ALA A 140 10.88 10.72 -0.95
C ALA A 140 9.86 11.11 -2.04
N THR A 141 8.69 10.46 -2.06
CA THR A 141 7.64 10.68 -3.08
C THR A 141 6.30 11.01 -2.42
N ARG A 142 5.38 11.61 -3.19
CA ARG A 142 4.03 11.94 -2.68
C ARG A 142 3.26 10.68 -2.28
N ASN A 143 3.40 9.59 -3.04
CA ASN A 143 2.75 8.32 -2.73
C ASN A 143 3.27 7.72 -1.42
N GLN A 144 4.59 7.73 -1.21
CA GLN A 144 5.19 7.27 0.05
C GLN A 144 4.72 8.12 1.24
N ALA A 145 4.70 9.45 1.08
CA ALA A 145 4.29 10.39 2.12
C ALA A 145 2.80 10.26 2.47
N ALA A 146 1.95 9.88 1.50
CA ALA A 146 0.53 9.61 1.73
C ALA A 146 0.30 8.26 2.44
N VAL A 147 1.06 7.23 2.08
CA VAL A 147 0.92 5.88 2.65
C VAL A 147 1.48 5.78 4.07
N ALA A 148 2.62 6.40 4.34
CA ALA A 148 3.31 6.30 5.64
C ALA A 148 2.41 6.59 6.86
N PRO A 149 1.65 7.70 6.94
CA PRO A 149 0.77 7.96 8.08
C PRO A 149 -0.42 6.99 8.14
N ALA A 150 -0.96 6.56 7.00
CA ALA A 150 -2.04 5.58 6.95
C ALA A 150 -1.59 4.22 7.50
N LEU A 151 -0.39 3.78 7.14
CA LEU A 151 0.21 2.55 7.68
C LEU A 151 0.53 2.71 9.18
N ALA A 152 1.02 3.88 9.59
CA ALA A 152 1.33 4.17 10.99
C ALA A 152 0.12 4.07 11.91
N ALA A 153 -1.07 4.46 11.43
CA ALA A 153 -2.32 4.35 12.17
C ALA A 153 -2.76 2.90 12.45
N LEU A 154 -2.26 1.91 11.69
CA LEU A 154 -2.59 0.50 11.91
C LEU A 154 -1.87 -0.09 13.15
N GLY A 155 -0.70 0.46 13.49
CA GLY A 155 0.08 0.04 14.65
C GLY A 155 0.64 -1.39 14.58
N VAL A 156 1.28 -1.81 15.66
CA VAL A 156 2.05 -3.07 15.75
C VAL A 156 1.23 -4.35 15.60
N GLY A 157 -0.10 -4.28 15.74
CA GLY A 157 -0.98 -5.43 15.49
C GLY A 157 -1.12 -5.79 14.02
N ASN A 158 -0.77 -4.87 13.10
CA ASN A 158 -0.76 -5.13 11.67
C ASN A 158 0.61 -5.69 11.22
N ALA A 159 0.61 -6.84 10.57
CA ALA A 159 1.83 -7.52 10.13
C ALA A 159 2.68 -6.70 9.14
N ALA A 160 2.04 -5.94 8.24
CA ALA A 160 2.76 -5.10 7.27
C ALA A 160 3.49 -3.96 8.00
N TYR A 161 2.81 -3.28 8.92
CA TYR A 161 3.42 -2.24 9.74
C TYR A 161 4.55 -2.80 10.61
N ALA A 162 4.31 -3.92 11.30
CA ALA A 162 5.29 -4.56 12.17
C ALA A 162 6.57 -4.94 11.41
N ALA A 163 6.44 -5.51 10.21
CA ALA A 163 7.57 -5.87 9.36
C ALA A 163 8.30 -4.63 8.82
N LEU A 164 7.57 -3.68 8.21
CA LEU A 164 8.17 -2.51 7.56
C LEU A 164 9.02 -1.66 8.52
N THR A 165 8.55 -1.50 9.76
CA THR A 165 9.22 -0.68 10.78
C THR A 165 10.44 -1.36 11.43
N LEU A 166 10.67 -2.65 11.14
CA LEU A 166 11.89 -3.36 11.53
C LEU A 166 12.94 -3.37 10.41
N ILE A 167 12.64 -2.82 9.22
CA ILE A 167 13.58 -2.77 8.10
C ILE A 167 14.66 -1.72 8.37
N PRO A 168 15.95 -2.11 8.38
CA PRO A 168 17.04 -1.16 8.62
C PRO A 168 17.27 -0.17 7.47
N SER A 169 17.08 -0.61 6.22
CA SER A 169 17.31 0.22 5.03
C SER A 169 16.13 1.15 4.74
N ASP A 170 16.40 2.46 4.70
CA ASP A 170 15.41 3.47 4.29
C ASP A 170 14.94 3.25 2.84
N ASP A 171 15.81 2.83 1.93
CA ASP A 171 15.45 2.53 0.54
C ASP A 171 14.46 1.37 0.46
N ALA A 172 14.67 0.31 1.26
CA ALA A 172 13.75 -0.82 1.33
C ALA A 172 12.41 -0.43 1.97
N VAL A 173 12.40 0.50 2.93
CA VAL A 173 11.16 1.07 3.47
C VAL A 173 10.42 1.87 2.39
N ARG A 174 11.11 2.73 1.63
CA ARG A 174 10.51 3.49 0.53
C ARG A 174 9.92 2.57 -0.54
N ALA A 175 10.64 1.51 -0.92
CA ALA A 175 10.13 0.49 -1.83
C ALA A 175 8.89 -0.22 -1.25
N GLY A 176 8.89 -0.58 0.04
CA GLY A 176 7.73 -1.16 0.70
C GLY A 176 6.51 -0.21 0.69
N LEU A 177 6.71 1.08 0.95
CA LEU A 177 5.66 2.09 0.86
C LEU A 177 5.11 2.24 -0.57
N ASP A 178 5.96 2.15 -1.59
CA ASP A 178 5.55 2.16 -2.99
C ASP A 178 4.64 0.96 -3.33
N THR A 179 4.98 -0.26 -2.87
CA THR A 179 4.11 -1.44 -3.09
C THR A 179 2.76 -1.32 -2.40
N LEU A 180 2.71 -0.63 -1.25
CA LEU A 180 1.49 -0.35 -0.51
C LEU A 180 0.64 0.76 -1.14
N SER A 181 1.21 1.59 -2.02
CA SER A 181 0.50 2.72 -2.65
C SER A 181 -0.70 2.31 -3.49
N GLY A 182 -1.74 3.13 -3.50
CA GLY A 182 -2.97 2.87 -4.25
C GLY A 182 -2.89 3.17 -5.77
N GLU A 183 -1.70 3.40 -6.33
CA GLU A 183 -1.55 3.96 -7.68
C GLU A 183 -2.17 3.10 -8.79
N ALA A 184 -2.20 1.78 -8.62
CA ALA A 184 -2.86 0.87 -9.56
C ALA A 184 -4.36 1.18 -9.74
N HIS A 185 -5.05 1.66 -8.69
CA HIS A 185 -6.44 2.10 -8.82
C HIS A 185 -6.58 3.36 -9.67
N ALA A 186 -5.61 4.28 -9.59
CA ALA A 186 -5.61 5.48 -10.42
C ALA A 186 -5.35 5.14 -11.90
N SER A 187 -4.39 4.25 -12.19
CA SER A 187 -4.13 3.80 -13.56
C SER A 187 -5.34 3.09 -14.19
N LEU A 188 -6.12 2.34 -13.40
CA LEU A 188 -7.36 1.72 -13.88
C LEU A 188 -8.45 2.75 -14.18
N ARG A 189 -8.55 3.85 -13.41
CA ARG A 189 -9.46 4.96 -13.76
C ARG A 189 -9.05 5.63 -15.06
N THR A 190 -7.76 5.87 -15.29
CA THR A 190 -7.26 6.36 -16.58
C THR A 190 -7.63 5.41 -17.72
N THR A 191 -7.57 4.10 -17.45
CA THR A 191 -7.97 3.08 -18.43
C THR A 191 -9.46 3.14 -18.75
N MET A 192 -10.34 3.29 -17.76
CA MET A 192 -11.78 3.46 -17.98
C MET A 192 -12.08 4.67 -18.89
N LEU A 193 -11.38 5.78 -18.69
CA LEU A 193 -11.53 6.97 -19.54
C LEU A 193 -11.08 6.70 -20.99
N LYS A 194 -9.96 6.00 -21.17
CA LYS A 194 -9.44 5.66 -22.50
C LYS A 194 -10.31 4.65 -23.24
N ASP A 195 -10.88 3.69 -22.53
CA ASP A 195 -11.87 2.76 -23.07
C ASP A 195 -13.10 3.53 -23.60
N ALA A 196 -13.61 4.50 -22.84
CA ALA A 196 -14.72 5.36 -23.25
C ALA A 196 -14.36 6.24 -24.46
N GLN A 197 -13.14 6.78 -24.51
CA GLN A 197 -12.63 7.50 -25.68
C GLN A 197 -12.55 6.60 -26.93
N GLY A 198 -12.13 5.34 -26.79
CA GLY A 198 -12.13 4.40 -27.91
C GLY A 198 -13.53 4.16 -28.50
N ALA A 199 -14.57 4.16 -27.66
CA ALA A 199 -15.95 4.05 -28.12
C ALA A 199 -16.45 5.36 -28.79
N GLU A 200 -16.04 6.50 -28.26
CA GLU A 200 -16.27 7.81 -28.86
C GLU A 200 -15.63 7.95 -30.24
N ASP A 201 -14.37 7.52 -30.39
CA ASP A 201 -13.63 7.57 -31.65
C ASP A 201 -14.30 6.73 -32.75
N ALA A 202 -14.94 5.62 -32.38
CA ALA A 202 -15.74 4.82 -33.32
C ALA A 202 -16.96 5.59 -33.84
N VAL A 203 -17.68 6.26 -32.93
CA VAL A 203 -18.81 7.14 -33.28
C VAL A 203 -18.35 8.34 -34.12
N ARG A 204 -17.23 8.96 -33.75
CA ARG A 204 -16.62 10.06 -34.50
C ARG A 204 -16.22 9.61 -35.90
N SER A 205 -15.61 8.43 -36.04
CA SER A 205 -15.27 7.82 -37.33
C SER A 205 -16.51 7.58 -38.20
N ARG A 206 -17.63 7.15 -37.60
CA ARG A 206 -18.92 7.04 -38.29
C ARG A 206 -19.43 8.41 -38.79
N LEU A 207 -19.32 9.47 -37.97
CA LEU A 207 -19.73 10.83 -38.35
C LEU A 207 -18.83 11.48 -39.42
N LEU A 208 -17.58 11.02 -39.53
CA LEU A 208 -16.65 11.43 -40.59
C LEU A 208 -16.85 10.64 -41.89
N SER A 209 -17.55 9.50 -41.83
CA SER A 209 -17.74 8.63 -43.00
C SER A 209 -18.75 9.23 -43.98
N PRO A 210 -18.41 9.39 -45.28
CA PRO A 210 -19.31 9.93 -46.29
C PRO A 210 -20.36 8.89 -46.66
N THR A 211 -21.45 8.83 -45.90
CA THR A 211 -22.56 7.90 -46.15
C THR A 211 -23.85 8.67 -46.37
N THR A 212 -24.65 8.22 -47.33
CA THR A 212 -25.97 8.80 -47.63
C THR A 212 -27.08 7.93 -47.03
N GLY A 213 -28.12 8.56 -46.49
CA GLY A 213 -29.25 7.87 -45.88
C GLY A 213 -28.95 7.24 -44.51
N SER A 214 -29.99 6.61 -43.94
CA SER A 214 -29.94 5.88 -42.67
C SER A 214 -29.14 4.58 -42.80
N GLY A 215 -28.47 4.15 -41.74
CA GLY A 215 -27.65 2.94 -41.80
C GLY A 215 -27.36 2.27 -40.46
N ILE A 216 -26.91 1.02 -40.56
CA ILE A 216 -26.35 0.23 -39.46
C ILE A 216 -24.85 0.15 -39.70
N TRP A 217 -24.06 0.27 -38.64
CA TRP A 217 -22.60 0.19 -38.72
C TRP A 217 -22.03 -0.58 -37.53
N ALA A 218 -20.81 -1.10 -37.72
CA ALA A 218 -20.02 -1.75 -36.68
C ALA A 218 -18.53 -1.52 -36.94
N GLN A 219 -17.76 -1.42 -35.87
CA GLN A 219 -16.31 -1.22 -35.88
C GLN A 219 -15.66 -2.08 -34.79
N ALA A 220 -14.63 -2.84 -35.18
CA ALA A 220 -13.77 -3.53 -34.23
C ALA A 220 -12.71 -2.57 -33.67
N LEU A 221 -12.41 -2.69 -32.38
CA LEU A 221 -11.44 -1.88 -31.67
C LEU A 221 -10.30 -2.75 -31.16
N GLY A 222 -9.08 -2.24 -31.30
CA GLY A 222 -7.88 -2.82 -30.71
C GLY A 222 -6.92 -1.70 -30.35
N HIS A 223 -6.36 -1.74 -29.14
CA HIS A 223 -5.43 -0.72 -28.69
C HIS A 223 -4.35 -1.32 -27.80
N SER A 224 -3.18 -0.72 -27.88
CA SER A 224 -2.09 -0.88 -26.91
C SER A 224 -1.56 0.51 -26.55
N GLY A 225 -0.86 0.60 -25.43
CA GLY A 225 -0.19 1.84 -25.06
C GLY A 225 0.51 1.72 -23.73
N GLU A 226 1.37 2.68 -23.45
CA GLU A 226 2.03 2.84 -22.17
C GLU A 226 1.64 4.21 -21.60
N ASP A 227 1.47 4.27 -20.28
CA ASP A 227 1.46 5.51 -19.53
C ASP A 227 2.78 5.62 -18.78
N ASP A 228 3.57 6.64 -19.14
CA ASP A 228 4.88 6.87 -18.54
C ASP A 228 4.77 7.10 -17.04
N GLY A 229 5.67 6.46 -16.30
CA GLY A 229 5.85 6.71 -14.88
C GLY A 229 6.53 8.06 -14.62
N ALA A 230 6.28 8.63 -13.46
CA ALA A 230 7.00 9.77 -12.91
C ALA A 230 7.62 9.43 -11.54
N THR A 231 8.26 10.41 -10.88
CA THR A 231 8.84 10.22 -9.54
C THR A 231 7.79 9.72 -8.54
N GLY A 232 7.89 8.45 -8.14
CA GLY A 232 6.98 7.81 -7.19
C GLY A 232 5.75 7.14 -7.80
N THR A 233 5.69 6.99 -9.12
CA THR A 233 4.64 6.29 -9.86
C THR A 233 5.25 5.40 -10.93
N ALA A 234 4.87 4.13 -10.97
CA ALA A 234 5.33 3.20 -12.00
C ALA A 234 4.65 3.47 -13.36
N SER A 235 5.29 3.04 -14.45
CA SER A 235 4.63 3.01 -15.76
C SER A 235 3.54 1.95 -15.79
N ALA A 236 2.54 2.17 -16.65
CA ALA A 236 1.42 1.25 -16.82
C ALA A 236 1.25 0.88 -18.30
N GLU A 237 1.37 -0.40 -18.60
CA GLU A 237 1.15 -0.94 -19.93
C GLU A 237 -0.30 -1.39 -20.08
N ARG A 238 -0.95 -1.01 -21.18
CA ARG A 238 -2.35 -1.33 -21.48
C ARG A 238 -2.46 -2.03 -22.83
N HIS A 239 -3.34 -3.01 -22.88
CA HIS A 239 -3.70 -3.73 -24.10
C HIS A 239 -5.16 -4.13 -24.01
N GLY A 240 -5.93 -3.79 -25.03
CA GLY A 240 -7.36 -4.05 -25.04
C GLY A 240 -7.91 -4.27 -26.43
N TRP A 241 -9.12 -4.81 -26.44
CA TRP A 241 -9.90 -5.04 -27.64
C TRP A 241 -11.37 -4.80 -27.34
N GLY A 242 -12.16 -4.62 -28.39
CA GLY A 242 -13.59 -4.42 -28.25
C GLY A 242 -14.28 -4.24 -29.59
N GLY A 243 -15.50 -3.75 -29.53
CA GLY A 243 -16.26 -3.36 -30.70
C GLY A 243 -17.41 -2.46 -30.33
N VAL A 244 -17.75 -1.57 -31.25
CA VAL A 244 -18.89 -0.67 -31.17
C VAL A 244 -19.73 -0.84 -32.42
N GLY A 245 -21.04 -0.80 -32.27
CA GLY A 245 -21.96 -0.75 -33.39
C GLY A 245 -23.11 0.19 -33.09
N GLY A 246 -23.78 0.64 -34.14
CA GLY A 246 -24.84 1.62 -33.98
C GLY A 246 -25.76 1.70 -35.19
N VAL A 247 -26.77 2.53 -35.02
CA VAL A 247 -27.75 2.86 -36.05
C VAL A 247 -27.91 4.37 -36.09
N ASP A 248 -27.94 4.93 -37.29
CA ASP A 248 -28.28 6.34 -37.51
C ASP A 248 -29.37 6.51 -38.57
N ILE A 249 -30.12 7.59 -38.40
CA ILE A 249 -31.11 8.05 -39.36
C ILE A 249 -30.61 9.34 -40.01
N ALA A 250 -30.72 9.41 -41.34
CA ALA A 250 -30.56 10.67 -42.06
C ALA A 250 -31.82 11.51 -41.87
N LEU A 251 -31.66 12.75 -41.41
CA LEU A 251 -32.74 13.73 -41.30
C LEU A 251 -32.97 14.43 -42.64
N ASP A 252 -31.89 14.64 -43.38
CA ASP A 252 -31.83 15.13 -44.75
C ASP A 252 -30.51 14.65 -45.41
N ASP A 253 -30.13 15.23 -46.54
CA ASP A 253 -28.90 14.88 -47.25
C ASP A 253 -27.61 15.29 -46.50
N GLN A 254 -27.73 16.06 -45.42
CA GLN A 254 -26.62 16.77 -44.76
C GLN A 254 -26.58 16.57 -43.23
N ALA A 255 -27.60 15.96 -42.61
CA ALA A 255 -27.72 15.80 -41.17
C ALA A 255 -28.18 14.39 -40.76
N ARG A 256 -27.70 13.93 -39.60
CA ARG A 256 -28.06 12.64 -39.01
C ARG A 256 -28.05 12.67 -37.49
N VAL A 257 -28.80 11.73 -36.93
CA VAL A 257 -28.79 11.40 -35.50
C VAL A 257 -28.73 9.88 -35.33
N GLY A 258 -28.06 9.41 -34.30
CA GLY A 258 -27.90 7.98 -34.07
C GLY A 258 -27.61 7.61 -32.63
N ILE A 259 -27.68 6.31 -32.38
CA ILE A 259 -27.29 5.69 -31.13
C ILE A 259 -26.29 4.59 -31.40
N ALA A 260 -25.39 4.36 -30.46
CA ALA A 260 -24.39 3.31 -30.52
C ALA A 260 -24.27 2.60 -29.18
N GLY A 261 -23.83 1.35 -29.23
CA GLY A 261 -23.48 0.56 -28.07
C GLY A 261 -22.24 -0.28 -28.35
N GLY A 262 -21.52 -0.64 -27.31
CA GLY A 262 -20.29 -1.40 -27.49
C GLY A 262 -19.79 -2.05 -26.22
N TYR A 263 -18.73 -2.83 -26.40
CA TYR A 263 -18.04 -3.51 -25.31
C TYR A 263 -16.53 -3.41 -25.52
N THR A 264 -15.79 -3.07 -24.47
CA THR A 264 -14.33 -3.09 -24.45
C THR A 264 -13.82 -3.90 -23.28
N ARG A 265 -12.67 -4.53 -23.47
CA ARG A 265 -11.93 -5.23 -22.42
C ARG A 265 -10.46 -4.88 -22.51
N THR A 266 -9.93 -4.34 -21.41
CA THR A 266 -8.56 -3.87 -21.32
C THR A 266 -7.84 -4.51 -20.15
N LYS A 267 -6.62 -5.00 -20.37
CA LYS A 267 -5.71 -5.46 -19.33
C LYS A 267 -4.64 -4.40 -19.09
N VAL A 268 -4.31 -4.19 -17.82
CA VAL A 268 -3.33 -3.20 -17.37
C VAL A 268 -2.28 -3.89 -16.50
N GLY A 269 -1.00 -3.73 -16.84
CA GLY A 269 0.15 -4.21 -16.07
C GLY A 269 0.94 -3.05 -15.49
N ILE A 270 1.35 -3.18 -14.22
CA ILE A 270 2.25 -2.23 -13.53
C ILE A 270 3.31 -3.07 -12.84
N ASP A 271 4.33 -3.46 -13.60
CA ASP A 271 5.30 -4.47 -13.19
C ASP A 271 6.13 -4.06 -11.98
N ALA A 272 6.52 -2.78 -11.91
CA ALA A 272 7.26 -2.23 -10.76
C ALA A 272 6.42 -2.17 -9.46
N ARG A 273 5.14 -2.57 -9.51
CA ARG A 273 4.24 -2.71 -8.35
C ARG A 273 3.63 -4.10 -8.22
N ASP A 274 4.11 -5.10 -8.97
CA ASP A 274 3.52 -6.46 -9.05
C ASP A 274 1.98 -6.41 -9.13
N SER A 275 1.47 -5.53 -10.00
CA SER A 275 0.05 -5.19 -10.05
C SER A 275 -0.51 -5.45 -11.44
N PHE A 276 -1.64 -6.15 -11.48
CA PHE A 276 -2.34 -6.50 -12.71
C PHE A 276 -3.83 -6.22 -12.56
N GLY A 277 -4.39 -5.47 -13.51
CA GLY A 277 -5.78 -5.11 -13.54
C GLY A 277 -6.46 -5.45 -14.86
N LYS A 278 -7.78 -5.55 -14.81
CA LYS A 278 -8.65 -5.81 -15.95
C LYS A 278 -9.87 -4.91 -15.82
N VAL A 279 -10.18 -4.17 -16.87
CA VAL A 279 -11.37 -3.33 -16.99
C VAL A 279 -12.23 -3.88 -18.12
N GLU A 280 -13.51 -4.09 -17.84
CA GLU A 280 -14.53 -4.42 -18.84
C GLU A 280 -15.56 -3.29 -18.85
N SER A 281 -15.78 -2.69 -20.01
CA SER A 281 -16.65 -1.52 -20.15
C SER A 281 -17.76 -1.81 -21.16
N THR A 282 -19.00 -1.50 -20.78
CA THR A 282 -20.16 -1.52 -21.67
C THR A 282 -20.58 -0.09 -21.94
N HIS A 283 -20.71 0.26 -23.22
CA HIS A 283 -20.89 1.64 -23.67
C HIS A 283 -22.30 1.83 -24.24
N ALA A 284 -22.89 2.99 -23.98
CA ALA A 284 -24.09 3.49 -24.67
C ALA A 284 -23.87 4.95 -25.05
N LEU A 285 -24.07 5.29 -26.32
CA LEU A 285 -23.82 6.62 -26.87
C LEU A 285 -24.99 7.10 -27.71
N ALA A 286 -25.21 8.42 -27.72
CA ALA A 286 -26.06 9.12 -28.67
C ALA A 286 -25.22 10.17 -29.39
N TYR A 287 -25.47 10.35 -30.67
CA TYR A 287 -24.68 11.25 -31.51
C TYR A 287 -25.50 11.93 -32.58
N ALA A 288 -25.01 13.08 -33.02
CA ALA A 288 -25.58 13.87 -34.09
C ALA A 288 -24.46 14.51 -34.90
N GLY A 289 -24.69 14.67 -36.19
CA GLY A 289 -23.77 15.44 -37.02
C GLY A 289 -24.41 15.90 -38.31
N GLY A 290 -23.94 17.02 -38.83
CA GLY A 290 -24.39 17.54 -40.11
C GLY A 290 -23.88 18.93 -40.45
N MET A 291 -24.28 19.43 -41.62
CA MET A 291 -23.90 20.76 -42.09
C MET A 291 -24.89 21.84 -41.64
N LEU A 292 -24.34 22.96 -41.16
CA LEU A 292 -25.01 24.19 -40.79
C LEU A 292 -24.43 25.32 -41.65
N GLY A 293 -24.95 25.47 -42.87
CA GLY A 293 -24.36 26.36 -43.87
C GLY A 293 -22.97 25.86 -44.31
N PRO A 294 -21.90 26.67 -44.19
CA PRO A 294 -20.53 26.25 -44.54
C PRO A 294 -19.83 25.46 -43.44
N VAL A 295 -20.46 25.27 -42.28
CA VAL A 295 -19.87 24.64 -41.10
C VAL A 295 -20.39 23.21 -40.98
N VAL A 296 -19.54 22.25 -40.63
CA VAL A 296 -19.96 20.93 -40.15
C VAL A 296 -19.88 20.87 -38.64
N LEU A 297 -20.93 20.36 -38.01
CA LEU A 297 -20.99 20.10 -36.58
C LEU A 297 -21.05 18.59 -36.37
N ARG A 298 -20.22 18.05 -35.48
CA ARG A 298 -20.26 16.66 -35.04
C ARG A 298 -20.26 16.64 -33.51
N THR A 299 -21.17 15.90 -32.91
CA THR A 299 -21.26 15.82 -31.45
C THR A 299 -21.78 14.47 -31.00
N GLY A 300 -21.37 14.06 -29.81
CA GLY A 300 -21.88 12.86 -29.17
C GLY A 300 -21.68 12.91 -27.67
N ALA A 301 -22.53 12.18 -26.97
CA ALA A 301 -22.43 11.95 -25.54
C ALA A 301 -22.63 10.46 -25.26
N GLY A 302 -21.90 9.95 -24.28
CA GLY A 302 -21.93 8.54 -23.93
C GLY A 302 -21.80 8.30 -22.44
N TYR A 303 -22.29 7.13 -22.05
CA TYR A 303 -22.17 6.60 -20.71
C TYR A 303 -21.59 5.19 -20.79
N ALA A 304 -20.59 4.90 -19.96
CA ALA A 304 -19.99 3.59 -19.86
C ALA A 304 -20.11 3.04 -18.44
N TRP A 305 -20.67 1.84 -18.32
CA TRP A 305 -20.61 1.04 -17.09
C TRP A 305 -19.37 0.16 -17.14
N THR A 306 -18.59 0.18 -16.08
CA THR A 306 -17.31 -0.52 -16.00
C THR A 306 -17.27 -1.48 -14.84
N LYS A 307 -16.64 -2.63 -15.05
CA LYS A 307 -16.30 -3.59 -14.01
C LYS A 307 -14.79 -3.78 -13.97
N THR A 308 -14.23 -3.69 -12.78
CA THR A 308 -12.79 -3.78 -12.57
C THR A 308 -12.42 -4.91 -11.65
N ASP A 309 -11.48 -5.74 -12.12
CA ASP A 309 -10.78 -6.73 -11.32
C ASP A 309 -9.32 -6.27 -11.17
N LEU A 310 -8.84 -6.11 -9.94
CA LEU A 310 -7.45 -5.73 -9.65
C LEU A 310 -6.82 -6.75 -8.71
N THR A 311 -5.59 -7.14 -9.03
CA THR A 311 -4.72 -7.86 -8.11
C THR A 311 -3.41 -7.11 -7.91
N ARG A 312 -2.98 -6.96 -6.66
CA ARG A 312 -1.72 -6.30 -6.27
C ARG A 312 -0.88 -7.22 -5.40
N GLY A 313 0.40 -7.35 -5.71
CA GLY A 313 1.41 -7.93 -4.83
C GLY A 313 2.00 -6.87 -3.91
N VAL A 314 2.05 -7.17 -2.62
CA VAL A 314 2.72 -6.33 -1.62
C VAL A 314 3.83 -7.15 -1.01
N VAL A 315 5.07 -6.86 -1.39
CA VAL A 315 6.25 -7.64 -1.01
C VAL A 315 7.36 -6.72 -0.55
N PHE A 316 7.86 -6.96 0.66
CA PHE A 316 9.05 -6.34 1.23
C PHE A 316 9.60 -7.24 2.34
N PRO A 317 10.82 -7.01 2.89
CA PRO A 317 11.41 -7.90 3.87
C PRO A 317 10.45 -8.29 5.01
N ALA A 318 10.36 -9.60 5.28
CA ALA A 318 9.48 -10.20 6.29
C ALA A 318 7.96 -10.02 6.08
N TYR A 319 7.50 -9.58 4.91
CA TYR A 319 6.08 -9.47 4.58
C TYR A 319 5.79 -9.75 3.11
N ALA A 320 4.80 -10.59 2.86
CA ALA A 320 4.25 -10.82 1.53
C ALA A 320 2.74 -11.00 1.62
N ALA A 321 2.01 -10.30 0.76
CA ALA A 321 0.56 -10.43 0.64
C ALA A 321 0.13 -10.23 -0.81
N ARG A 322 -1.00 -10.84 -1.16
CA ARG A 322 -1.70 -10.62 -2.43
C ARG A 322 -3.06 -10.02 -2.13
N LEU A 323 -3.31 -8.82 -2.64
CA LEU A 323 -4.54 -8.08 -2.43
C LEU A 323 -5.39 -8.18 -3.70
N THR A 324 -6.65 -8.53 -3.56
CA THR A 324 -7.62 -8.53 -4.65
C THR A 324 -8.69 -7.47 -4.40
N SER A 325 -9.20 -6.86 -5.46
CA SER A 325 -10.31 -5.91 -5.38
C SER A 325 -11.18 -6.02 -6.61
N ASN A 326 -12.48 -5.99 -6.39
CA ASN A 326 -13.50 -5.91 -7.42
C ASN A 326 -14.40 -4.71 -7.15
N TYR A 327 -14.57 -3.85 -8.15
CA TYR A 327 -15.47 -2.71 -8.04
C TYR A 327 -16.02 -2.31 -9.40
N ASP A 328 -17.21 -1.75 -9.36
CA ASP A 328 -17.85 -1.15 -10.51
C ASP A 328 -17.51 0.34 -10.57
N GLY A 329 -17.69 0.94 -11.73
CA GLY A 329 -17.52 2.37 -11.94
C GLY A 329 -18.24 2.85 -13.19
N ASP A 330 -18.45 4.16 -13.28
CA ASP A 330 -19.19 4.75 -14.37
C ASP A 330 -18.42 5.92 -14.98
N VAL A 331 -18.51 6.06 -16.31
CA VAL A 331 -17.87 7.16 -17.05
C VAL A 331 -18.92 7.86 -17.90
N LEU A 332 -19.13 9.15 -17.64
CA LEU A 332 -19.83 10.06 -18.56
C LEU A 332 -18.79 10.75 -19.44
N HIS A 333 -18.99 10.72 -20.75
CA HIS A 333 -18.06 11.31 -21.72
C HIS A 333 -18.81 11.93 -22.90
N GLY A 334 -18.13 12.72 -23.71
CA GLY A 334 -18.71 13.32 -24.90
C GLY A 334 -17.76 14.29 -25.59
N PHE A 335 -18.16 14.67 -26.81
CA PHE A 335 -17.41 15.56 -27.67
C PHE A 335 -18.32 16.48 -28.47
N ALA A 336 -17.72 17.58 -28.92
CA ALA A 336 -18.25 18.46 -29.94
C ALA A 336 -17.08 18.89 -30.82
N GLU A 337 -17.29 18.86 -32.13
CA GLU A 337 -16.30 19.23 -33.14
C GLU A 337 -16.97 20.12 -34.18
N ILE A 338 -16.30 21.21 -34.53
CA ILE A 338 -16.74 22.16 -35.55
C ILE A 338 -15.70 22.18 -36.68
N GLY A 339 -16.13 21.95 -37.92
CA GLY A 339 -15.27 21.92 -39.10
C GLY A 339 -15.69 22.90 -40.19
N LEU A 340 -14.73 23.33 -41.02
CA LEU A 340 -14.94 24.24 -42.16
C LEU A 340 -14.37 23.63 -43.45
N PRO A 341 -15.10 22.71 -44.11
CA PRO A 341 -14.58 22.02 -45.30
C PRO A 341 -14.41 22.98 -46.48
N HIS A 342 -13.20 22.99 -47.05
CA HIS A 342 -12.86 23.75 -48.26
C HIS A 342 -12.32 22.81 -49.33
N ALA A 343 -12.87 22.89 -50.54
CA ALA A 343 -12.36 22.17 -51.69
C ALA A 343 -11.01 22.78 -52.13
N MET A 344 -9.96 21.96 -52.20
CA MET A 344 -8.61 22.41 -52.57
C MET A 344 -7.84 21.27 -53.26
N PHE A 345 -7.15 21.57 -54.37
CA PHE A 345 -6.29 20.62 -55.10
C PHE A 345 -6.92 19.27 -55.49
N GLY A 346 -8.24 19.23 -55.76
CA GLY A 346 -8.95 17.99 -56.09
C GLY A 346 -9.31 17.11 -54.88
N GLY A 347 -9.10 17.62 -53.65
CA GLY A 347 -9.55 17.02 -52.39
C GLY A 347 -10.30 18.03 -51.51
N THR A 348 -10.53 17.65 -50.25
CA THR A 348 -11.14 18.52 -49.22
C THR A 348 -10.15 18.72 -48.08
N VAL A 349 -9.96 19.96 -47.66
CA VAL A 349 -9.24 20.33 -46.43
C VAL A 349 -10.26 20.88 -45.44
N GLU A 350 -10.32 20.30 -44.25
CA GLU A 350 -11.25 20.68 -43.19
C GLU A 350 -10.48 21.00 -41.91
N PRO A 351 -10.17 22.28 -41.62
CA PRO A 351 -9.76 22.66 -40.27
C PRO A 351 -10.91 22.40 -39.29
N PHE A 352 -10.57 21.83 -38.13
CA PHE A 352 -11.53 21.46 -37.08
C PHE A 352 -11.06 21.92 -35.70
N ALA A 353 -12.00 22.07 -34.76
CA ALA A 353 -11.78 22.40 -33.35
C ALA A 353 -12.78 21.68 -32.45
#